data_AF-A0A1Y4M5Y4-F1
#
_entry.id   AF-A0A1Y4M5Y4-F1
#
_cell.length_a   1.000
_cell.length_b   1.000
_cell.length_c   1.000
_cell.angle_alpha   90.00
_cell.angle_beta   90.00
_cell.angle_gamma   90.00
#
_symmetry.space_group_name_H-M   'P 1'
#
loop_
_entity.id
_entity.type
_entity.pdbx_description
1 polymer ?
#
loop_
_entity_poly.entity_id
_entity_poly.type
_entity_poly.pdbx_seq_one_letter_code
_entity_poly.pdbx_strand_id
1 'polypeptide(L)'
;MDTNMTFRMDSQTKAQMTEICAQLGMTPSTAFNIFANAFVRSGGMPFAVKLAPPAKVSRAQMLDDASELLDAFSADYKRMAE
;
A
#
# COMPACT_ATOMS: atom_id res chain seq x y z
N MET A 1 -9.18 15.85 -30.06
CA MET A 1 -8.31 14.78 -30.61
C MET A 1 -8.16 13.76 -29.51
N ASP A 2 -8.66 12.55 -29.70
CA ASP A 2 -8.36 11.43 -28.83
C ASP A 2 -6.96 10.92 -29.15
N THR A 3 -6.06 10.95 -28.17
CA THR A 3 -4.69 10.45 -28.31
C THR A 3 -4.56 9.19 -27.47
N ASN A 4 -4.25 8.08 -28.14
CA ASN A 4 -4.06 6.79 -27.47
C ASN A 4 -2.63 6.69 -26.92
N MET A 5 -2.50 6.10 -25.73
CA MET A 5 -1.22 5.80 -25.09
C MET A 5 -1.21 4.35 -24.63
N THR A 6 -0.17 3.60 -25.01
CA THR A 6 -0.04 2.17 -24.68
C THR A 6 1.15 1.96 -23.76
N PHE A 7 0.92 1.30 -22.63
CA PHE A 7 1.97 0.93 -21.67
C PHE A 7 2.17 -0.57 -21.62
N ARG A 8 3.42 -1.00 -21.45
CA ARG A 8 3.74 -2.37 -21.03
C ARG A 8 3.62 -2.46 -19.51
N MET A 9 2.95 -3.50 -19.05
CA MET A 9 2.63 -3.72 -17.64
C MET A 9 2.55 -5.22 -17.40
N ASP A 10 3.01 -5.64 -16.23
CA ASP A 10 2.84 -7.01 -15.76
C ASP A 10 1.36 -7.38 -15.61
N SER A 11 1.02 -8.64 -15.92
CA SER A 11 -0.37 -9.10 -15.96
C SER A 11 -1.01 -9.13 -14.57
N GLN A 12 -0.26 -9.49 -13.53
CA GLN A 12 -0.75 -9.50 -12.15
C GLN A 12 -0.99 -8.08 -11.65
N THR A 13 -0.04 -7.18 -11.93
CA THR A 13 -0.19 -5.75 -11.61
C THR A 13 -1.43 -5.15 -12.28
N LYS A 14 -1.69 -5.49 -13.55
CA LYS A 14 -2.89 -5.06 -14.28
C LYS A 14 -4.17 -5.55 -13.63
N ALA A 15 -4.22 -6.82 -13.21
CA ALA A 15 -5.38 -7.40 -12.57
C ALA A 15 -5.69 -6.68 -11.26
N GLN A 16 -4.68 -6.49 -10.40
CA GLN A 16 -4.82 -5.77 -9.12
C GLN A 16 -5.30 -4.33 -9.32
N MET A 17 -4.68 -3.59 -10.24
CA MET A 17 -5.11 -2.22 -10.56
C MET A 17 -6.56 -2.18 -11.02
N THR A 18 -6.98 -3.13 -11.87
CA THR A 18 -8.34 -3.19 -12.42
C THR A 18 -9.37 -3.46 -11.31
N GLU A 19 -9.06 -4.38 -10.40
CA GLU A 19 -9.91 -4.69 -9.25
C GLU A 19 -10.06 -3.49 -8.32
N ILE A 20 -8.95 -2.81 -7.97
CA ILE A 20 -8.99 -1.59 -7.15
C ILE A 20 -9.82 -0.50 -7.83
N CYS A 21 -9.61 -0.26 -9.13
CA CYS A 21 -10.40 0.75 -9.87
C CYS A 21 -11.90 0.42 -9.85
N ALA A 22 -12.27 -0.86 -10.00
CA ALA A 22 -13.65 -1.30 -9.95
C ALA A 22 -14.28 -1.09 -8.56
N GLN A 23 -13.55 -1.39 -7.49
CA GLN A 23 -13.99 -1.11 -6.11
C GLN A 23 -14.18 0.39 -5.85
N LEU A 24 -13.36 1.23 -6.48
CA LEU A 24 -13.47 2.69 -6.44
C LEU A 24 -14.55 3.25 -7.38
N GLY A 25 -15.24 2.41 -8.15
CA GLY A 25 -16.30 2.82 -9.07
C GLY A 25 -15.80 3.55 -10.33
N MET A 26 -14.56 3.31 -10.75
CA MET A 26 -13.97 3.97 -11.92
C MET A 26 -13.25 2.98 -12.86
N THR A 27 -13.01 3.40 -14.10
CA THR A 27 -12.23 2.60 -15.05
C THR A 27 -10.73 2.87 -14.89
N PRO A 28 -9.86 1.93 -15.27
CA PRO A 28 -8.42 2.19 -15.33
C PRO A 28 -8.06 3.42 -16.17
N SER A 29 -8.77 3.66 -17.28
CA SER A 29 -8.57 4.84 -18.13
C SER A 29 -8.89 6.14 -17.39
N THR A 30 -9.96 6.15 -16.58
CA THR A 30 -10.29 7.28 -15.70
C THR A 30 -9.17 7.52 -14.69
N ALA A 31 -8.69 6.47 -14.02
CA ALA A 31 -7.61 6.57 -13.04
C ALA A 31 -6.32 7.12 -13.66
N PHE A 32 -5.95 6.64 -14.86
CA PHE A 32 -4.78 7.15 -15.58
C PHE A 32 -4.91 8.62 -15.99
N ASN A 33 -6.11 9.07 -16.41
CA ASN A 33 -6.33 10.48 -16.71
C ASN A 33 -6.22 11.38 -15.47
N ILE A 34 -6.71 10.91 -14.32
CA ILE A 34 -6.54 11.62 -13.03
C ILE A 34 -5.05 11.73 -12.69
N PHE A 35 -4.30 10.64 -12.84
CA PHE A 35 -2.84 10.62 -12.64
C PHE A 35 -2.14 11.61 -13.57
N ALA A 36 -2.44 11.59 -14.87
CA ALA A 36 -1.80 12.48 -15.85
C ALA A 36 -2.04 13.96 -15.51
N ASN A 37 -3.27 14.33 -15.14
CA ASN A 37 -3.59 15.69 -14.71
C ASN A 37 -2.85 16.08 -13.42
N ALA A 38 -2.71 15.16 -12.47
CA ALA A 38 -1.94 15.39 -11.26
C ALA A 38 -0.44 15.54 -11.55
N PHE A 39 0.09 14.76 -12.49
CA PHE A 39 1.48 14.85 -12.93
C PHE A 39 1.80 16.23 -13.54
N VAL A 40 0.95 16.71 -14.44
CA VAL A 40 1.11 18.05 -15.04
C VAL A 40 1.01 19.14 -13.99
N ARG A 41 0.02 19.06 -13.09
CA ARG A 41 -0.20 20.07 -12.05
C ARG A 41 0.98 20.17 -11.07
N SER A 42 1.60 19.04 -10.73
CA SER A 42 2.75 19.00 -9.82
C SER A 42 4.08 19.27 -10.52
N GLY A 43 4.10 19.39 -11.85
CA GLY A 43 5.33 19.48 -12.64
C GLY A 43 6.21 18.23 -12.54
N GLY A 44 5.63 17.06 -12.25
CA GLY A 44 6.35 15.83 -11.94
C GLY A 44 5.46 14.79 -11.26
N MET A 45 6.07 13.75 -10.69
CA MET A 45 5.32 12.66 -10.07
C MET A 45 4.43 13.19 -8.93
N PRO A 46 3.13 12.85 -8.89
CA PRO A 46 2.21 13.36 -7.88
C PRO A 46 2.41 12.72 -6.50
N PHE A 47 3.41 11.85 -6.36
CA PHE A 47 3.86 11.23 -5.12
C PHE A 47 5.40 11.24 -5.06
N ALA A 48 5.94 11.15 -3.85
CA ALA A 48 7.39 11.12 -3.66
C ALA A 48 7.99 9.83 -4.21
N VAL A 49 8.82 9.93 -5.25
CA VAL A 49 9.59 8.80 -5.78
C VAL A 49 10.87 8.66 -4.95
N LYS A 50 10.78 7.92 -3.86
CA LYS A 50 11.92 7.61 -2.98
C LYS A 50 12.05 6.10 -2.89
N LEU A 51 13.29 5.61 -2.81
CA LEU A 51 13.55 4.27 -2.31
C LEU A 51 13.04 4.26 -0.86
N ALA A 52 11.94 3.56 -0.60
CA ALA A 52 11.45 3.42 0.76
C ALA A 52 12.56 2.75 1.58
N PRO A 53 13.17 3.41 2.58
CA PRO A 53 13.99 2.67 3.52
C PRO A 53 13.08 1.61 4.15
N PRO A 54 13.59 0.40 4.45
CA PRO A 54 12.80 -0.63 5.12
C PRO A 54 12.09 0.02 6.32
N ALA A 55 10.83 -0.36 6.53
CA ALA A 55 10.00 0.23 7.59
C ALA A 55 10.83 0.32 8.86
N LYS A 56 11.11 1.54 9.32
CA LYS A 56 11.85 1.77 10.56
C LYS A 56 10.90 1.40 11.69
N VAL A 57 10.79 0.10 11.99
CA VAL A 57 10.18 -0.35 13.22
C VAL A 57 11.04 0.23 14.33
N SER A 58 10.48 1.17 15.09
CA SER A 58 11.22 1.80 16.17
C SER A 58 11.52 0.77 17.25
N ARG A 59 12.65 0.91 17.95
CA ARG A 59 12.96 0.05 19.11
C ARG A 59 11.82 0.06 20.14
N ALA A 60 11.11 1.19 20.27
CA ALA A 60 9.95 1.31 21.13
C ALA A 60 8.81 0.38 20.69
N GLN A 61 8.46 0.39 19.40
CA GLN A 61 7.45 -0.52 18.85
C GLN A 61 7.84 -1.99 18.99
N MET A 62 9.12 -2.33 18.76
CA MET A 62 9.59 -3.71 18.97
C MET A 62 9.45 -4.18 20.43
N LEU A 63 9.65 -3.27 21.40
CA LEU A 63 9.51 -3.58 22.82
C LEU A 63 8.04 -3.71 23.22
N ASP A 64 7.17 -2.86 22.66
CA ASP A 64 5.73 -2.90 22.88
C ASP A 64 5.15 -4.24 22.38
N ASP A 65 5.42 -4.58 21.11
CA ASP A 65 5.00 -5.85 20.50
C ASP A 65 5.51 -7.07 21.30
N ALA A 66 6.78 -7.02 21.75
CA ALA A 66 7.36 -8.10 22.55
C ALA A 66 6.71 -8.22 23.94
N SER A 67 6.34 -7.09 24.55
CA SER A 67 5.64 -7.09 25.84
C SER A 67 4.23 -7.66 25.72
N GLU A 68 3.48 -7.27 24.68
CA GLU A 68 2.14 -7.81 24.43
C GLU A 68 2.16 -9.33 24.20
N LEU A 69 3.16 -9.82 23.46
CA LEU A 69 3.33 -11.27 23.24
C LEU A 69 3.63 -12.00 24.55
N LEU A 70 4.55 -11.49 25.37
CA LEU A 70 4.90 -12.10 26.66
C LEU A 70 3.70 -12.13 27.62
N ASP A 71 2.92 -11.05 27.66
CA ASP A 71 1.71 -10.97 28.48
C ASP A 71 0.67 -11.99 28.04
N ALA A 72 0.45 -12.14 26.74
CA ALA A 72 -0.44 -13.17 26.18
C ALA A 72 0.00 -14.59 26.57
N PHE A 73 1.29 -14.92 26.45
CA PHE A 73 1.81 -16.23 26.86
C PHE A 73 1.69 -16.46 28.38
N SER A 74 1.91 -15.42 29.18
CA SER A 74 1.80 -15.52 30.64
C SER A 74 0.36 -15.79 31.10
N ALA A 75 -0.61 -15.20 30.42
CA ALA A 75 -2.03 -15.40 30.69
C ALA A 75 -2.47 -16.84 30.35
N ASP A 76 -2.00 -17.36 29.22
CA ASP A 76 -2.27 -18.75 28.83
C ASP A 76 -1.63 -19.77 29.77
N TYR A 77 -0.41 -19.52 30.24
CA TYR A 77 0.24 -20.42 31.21
C TYR A 77 -0.52 -20.48 32.54
N LYS A 78 -1.04 -19.35 33.02
CA LYS A 78 -1.86 -19.31 34.24
C LYS A 78 -3.15 -20.14 34.10
N ARG A 79 -3.82 -20.05 32.95
CA ARG A 79 -5.04 -20.85 32.68
C ARG A 79 -4.77 -22.35 32.58
N MET A 80 -3.56 -22.77 32.17
CA MET A 80 -3.19 -24.18 32.10
C MET A 80 -2.75 -24.77 33.44
N ALA A 81 -2.41 -23.93 34.41
CA ALA A 81 -1.93 -24.33 35.73
C ALA A 81 -3.05 -24.44 36.80
N GLU A 82 -4.29 -24.07 36.44
CA GLU A 82 -5.52 -24.24 37.22
C GLU A 82 -6.31 -25.47 36.74
#